data_AF-A0A3P7K9Z7-F1
#
_entry.id   AF-A0A3P7K9Z7-F1
#
_cell.length_a   1.000
_cell.length_b   1.000
_cell.length_c   1.000
_cell.angle_alpha   90.00
_cell.angle_beta   90.00
_cell.angle_gamma   90.00
#
_symmetry.space_group_name_H-M   'P 1'
#
loop_
_entity.id
_entity.type
_entity.pdbx_description
1 polymer ?
#
loop_
_entity_poly.entity_id
_entity_poly.type
_entity_poly.pdbx_seq_one_letter_code
_entity_poly.pdbx_strand_id
1 'polypeptide(L)'
;MLKRGKVPPAIDLSCYNIGAVRTLTDFVAGVDQRNLRLGDNILTDLLQLARIFRMNQFISLIIEYVMEKVETGPTSNLLLALNLVSSDWSIFLHLNEASALVESAAENINEVTTSTFFYILPASVLVMIYSRCDIDITSEIELSQRLIRWLKKMVRTDSDAEILFSCIRTPFLSSKDREIIRDKCAGLPRSAEQDPSHDQLGN
;
A
#
# COMPACT_ATOMS: atom_id res chain seq x y z
N MET A 1 35.28 -17.45 -17.70
CA MET A 1 34.22 -17.94 -18.62
C MET A 1 33.04 -18.42 -17.78
N LEU A 2 31.92 -17.68 -17.75
CA LEU A 2 30.66 -18.16 -17.15
C LEU A 2 30.14 -19.35 -17.97
N LYS A 3 29.96 -20.51 -17.33
CA LYS A 3 29.34 -21.68 -17.96
C LYS A 3 27.87 -21.36 -18.25
N ARG A 4 27.49 -21.39 -19.53
CA ARG A 4 26.09 -21.27 -19.98
C ARG A 4 25.22 -22.36 -19.33
N GLY A 5 24.20 -21.92 -18.59
CA GLY A 5 22.85 -22.50 -18.46
C GLY A 5 22.72 -24.01 -18.28
N LYS A 6 23.03 -24.53 -17.08
CA LYS A 6 22.36 -25.75 -16.60
C LYS A 6 21.19 -25.33 -15.72
N VAL A 7 19.97 -25.71 -16.09
CA VAL A 7 18.79 -25.57 -15.22
C VAL A 7 19.03 -26.45 -13.99
N PRO A 8 18.92 -25.92 -12.76
CA PRO A 8 19.08 -26.72 -11.56
C PRO A 8 18.00 -27.82 -11.51
N PRO A 9 18.31 -29.02 -11.01
CA PRO A 9 17.36 -30.14 -10.97
C PRO A 9 16.19 -29.90 -10.02
N ALA A 10 16.36 -28.99 -9.06
CA ALA A 10 15.32 -28.56 -8.13
C ALA A 10 15.52 -27.08 -7.82
N ILE A 11 14.42 -26.41 -7.48
CA ILE A 11 14.39 -25.04 -6.98
C ILE A 11 13.87 -25.11 -5.55
N ASP A 12 14.61 -24.50 -4.62
CA ASP A 12 14.18 -24.41 -3.23
C ASP A 12 13.17 -23.27 -3.08
N LEU A 13 11.94 -23.63 -2.71
CA LEU A 13 10.84 -22.69 -2.43
C LEU A 13 10.39 -22.74 -0.96
N SER A 14 11.24 -23.26 -0.06
CA SER A 14 10.92 -23.44 1.36
C SER A 14 10.66 -22.14 2.13
N CYS A 15 11.12 -21.00 1.59
CA CYS A 15 10.83 -19.67 2.14
C CYS A 15 9.40 -19.17 1.83
N TYR A 16 8.65 -19.85 0.96
CA TYR A 16 7.29 -19.48 0.59
C TYR A 16 6.26 -20.36 1.30
N ASN A 17 5.05 -19.82 1.43
CA ASN A 17 3.90 -20.55 1.94
C ASN A 17 3.61 -21.80 1.10
N ILE A 18 3.47 -22.95 1.77
CA ILE A 18 3.25 -24.24 1.11
C ILE A 18 1.97 -24.26 0.25
N GLY A 19 0.94 -23.50 0.64
CA GLY A 19 -0.29 -23.31 -0.12
C GLY A 19 -0.07 -22.51 -1.41
N ALA A 20 0.79 -21.50 -1.38
CA ALA A 20 1.20 -20.75 -2.56
C ALA A 20 1.96 -21.66 -3.54
N VAL A 21 2.94 -22.40 -3.04
CA VAL A 21 3.74 -23.34 -3.86
C VAL A 21 2.88 -24.44 -4.48
N ARG A 22 1.92 -24.99 -3.73
CA ARG A 22 0.96 -25.97 -4.26
C ARG A 22 0.10 -25.38 -5.37
N THR A 23 -0.47 -24.19 -5.15
CA THR A 23 -1.34 -23.53 -6.14
C THR A 23 -0.56 -23.16 -7.41
N LEU A 24 0.71 -22.72 -7.28
CA LEU A 24 1.61 -22.53 -8.42
C LEU A 24 1.83 -23.83 -9.19
N THR A 25 2.05 -24.94 -8.47
CA THR A 25 2.28 -26.26 -9.08
C THR A 25 1.02 -26.74 -9.82
N ASP A 26 -0.15 -26.55 -9.23
CA ASP A 26 -1.45 -26.86 -9.85
C ASP A 26 -1.66 -26.04 -11.13
N PHE A 27 -1.34 -24.74 -11.09
CA PHE A 27 -1.39 -23.87 -12.27
C PHE A 27 -0.47 -24.38 -13.39
N VAL A 28 0.79 -24.73 -13.07
CA VAL A 28 1.76 -25.26 -14.05
C VAL A 28 1.32 -26.62 -14.61
N ALA A 29 0.65 -27.44 -13.80
CA ALA A 29 0.10 -28.73 -14.22
C ALA A 29 -1.15 -28.59 -15.11
N GLY A 30 -1.65 -27.37 -15.35
CA GLY A 30 -2.84 -27.12 -16.16
C GLY A 30 -4.15 -27.45 -15.45
N VAL A 31 -4.16 -27.41 -14.12
CA VAL A 31 -5.41 -27.50 -13.35
C VAL A 31 -6.32 -26.34 -13.75
N ASP A 32 -7.61 -26.63 -13.94
CA ASP A 32 -8.62 -25.62 -14.26
C ASP A 32 -8.57 -24.47 -13.23
N GLN A 33 -8.57 -23.25 -13.74
CA GLN A 33 -8.50 -22.01 -12.96
C GLN A 33 -9.53 -21.97 -11.82
N ARG A 34 -10.73 -22.53 -12.05
CA ARG A 34 -11.80 -22.59 -11.05
C ARG A 34 -11.46 -23.42 -9.82
N ASN A 35 -10.46 -24.30 -9.94
CA ASN A 35 -10.01 -25.19 -8.86
C ASN A 35 -8.73 -24.67 -8.18
N LEU A 36 -8.14 -23.58 -8.68
CA LEU A 36 -6.98 -22.97 -8.05
C LEU A 36 -7.38 -22.30 -6.74
N ARG A 37 -6.60 -22.56 -5.70
CA ARG A 37 -6.86 -22.04 -4.36
C ARG A 37 -6.16 -20.70 -4.20
N LEU A 38 -6.88 -19.60 -4.40
CA LEU A 38 -6.36 -18.24 -4.20
C LEU A 38 -6.77 -17.72 -2.82
N GLY A 39 -6.11 -18.19 -1.75
CA GLY A 39 -6.38 -17.71 -0.39
C GLY A 39 -5.71 -16.38 -0.08
N ASP A 40 -6.36 -15.48 0.67
CA ASP A 40 -5.82 -14.15 1.01
C ASP A 40 -4.44 -14.21 1.69
N ASN A 41 -4.22 -15.25 2.50
CA ASN A 41 -2.97 -15.48 3.22
C ASN A 41 -1.82 -16.02 2.35
N ILE A 42 -2.06 -16.32 1.08
CA ILE A 42 -1.06 -16.84 0.14
C ILE A 42 -0.87 -15.93 -1.09
N LEU A 43 -1.69 -14.89 -1.27
CA LEU A 43 -1.63 -14.00 -2.43
C LEU A 43 -0.27 -13.30 -2.56
N THR A 44 0.33 -12.83 -1.47
CA THR A 44 1.65 -12.19 -1.49
C THR A 44 2.71 -13.13 -2.06
N ASP A 45 2.77 -14.36 -1.57
CA ASP A 45 3.74 -15.36 -2.00
C ASP A 45 3.46 -15.83 -3.43
N LEU A 46 2.19 -16.00 -3.78
CA LEU A 46 1.77 -16.33 -5.15
C LEU A 46 2.24 -15.28 -6.14
N LEU A 47 2.03 -14.01 -5.81
CA LEU A 47 2.42 -12.89 -6.66
C LEU A 47 3.94 -12.83 -6.81
N GLN A 48 4.69 -12.99 -5.71
CA GLN A 48 6.16 -13.04 -5.75
C GLN A 48 6.67 -14.21 -6.60
N LEU A 49 6.10 -15.41 -6.42
CA LEU A 49 6.47 -16.59 -7.20
C LEU A 49 6.17 -16.40 -8.69
N ALA A 50 4.97 -15.93 -9.02
CA ALA A 50 4.57 -15.65 -10.40
C ALA A 50 5.53 -14.65 -11.07
N ARG A 51 6.04 -13.66 -10.32
CA ARG A 51 7.05 -12.72 -10.80
C ARG A 51 8.41 -13.35 -11.03
N ILE A 52 8.92 -14.10 -10.05
CA ILE A 52 10.23 -14.78 -10.14
C ILE A 52 10.29 -15.67 -11.37
N PHE A 53 9.19 -16.40 -11.63
CA PHE A 53 9.05 -17.28 -12.78
C PHE A 53 8.53 -16.59 -14.05
N ARG A 54 8.23 -15.28 -14.00
CA ARG A 54 7.71 -14.48 -15.13
C ARG A 54 6.44 -15.06 -15.77
N MET A 55 5.51 -15.51 -14.93
CA MET A 55 4.27 -16.17 -15.33
C MET A 55 3.14 -15.16 -15.50
N ASN A 56 3.16 -14.40 -16.60
CA ASN A 56 2.20 -13.31 -16.84
C ASN A 56 0.73 -13.76 -16.77
N GLN A 57 0.38 -14.93 -17.29
CA GLN A 57 -0.98 -15.47 -17.20
C GLN A 57 -1.41 -15.73 -15.75
N PHE A 58 -0.47 -16.15 -14.90
CA PHE A 58 -0.77 -16.38 -13.49
C PHE A 58 -0.92 -15.06 -12.73
N ILE A 59 -0.11 -14.05 -13.08
CA ILE A 59 -0.26 -12.68 -12.56
C ILE A 59 -1.65 -12.13 -12.92
N SER A 60 -2.09 -12.23 -14.18
CA SER A 60 -3.43 -11.77 -14.60
C SER A 60 -4.54 -12.46 -13.81
N LEU A 61 -4.45 -13.78 -13.63
CA LEU A 61 -5.43 -14.53 -12.84
C LEU A 61 -5.49 -14.11 -11.36
N ILE A 62 -4.34 -13.82 -10.76
CA ILE A 62 -4.28 -13.30 -9.38
C ILE A 62 -4.93 -11.91 -9.30
N ILE A 63 -4.67 -11.04 -10.28
CA ILE A 63 -5.25 -9.69 -10.33
C ILE A 63 -6.76 -9.76 -10.51
N GLU A 64 -7.27 -10.56 -11.45
CA GLU A 64 -8.71 -10.76 -11.68
C GLU A 64 -9.41 -11.20 -10.40
N TYR A 65 -8.83 -12.18 -9.69
CA TYR A 65 -9.36 -12.65 -8.42
C TYR A 65 -9.39 -11.55 -7.34
N VAL A 66 -8.32 -10.75 -7.23
CA VAL A 66 -8.26 -9.64 -6.27
C VAL A 66 -9.32 -8.59 -6.60
N MET A 67 -9.49 -8.24 -7.88
CA MET A 67 -10.50 -7.26 -8.31
C MET A 67 -11.92 -7.77 -8.05
N GLU A 68 -12.21 -9.04 -8.39
CA GLU A 68 -13.52 -9.66 -8.08
C GLU A 68 -13.83 -9.60 -6.58
N LYS A 69 -12.83 -9.84 -5.72
CA LYS A 69 -12.97 -9.72 -4.26
C LYS A 69 -13.22 -8.31 -3.78
N VAL A 70 -12.63 -7.30 -4.43
CA VAL A 70 -12.85 -5.90 -4.11
C VAL A 70 -14.27 -5.49 -4.52
N GLU A 71 -14.72 -5.89 -5.72
CA GLU A 71 -16.04 -5.54 -6.26
C GLU A 71 -17.19 -6.18 -5.49
N THR A 72 -17.03 -7.44 -5.06
CA THR A 72 -18.10 -8.23 -4.43
C THR A 72 -18.03 -8.26 -2.91
N GLY A 73 -16.93 -7.79 -2.33
CA GLY A 73 -16.61 -7.95 -0.92
C GLY A 73 -16.76 -6.68 -0.08
N PRO A 74 -16.48 -6.78 1.23
CA PRO A 74 -16.42 -5.62 2.11
C PRO A 74 -15.22 -4.72 1.81
N THR A 75 -15.27 -3.46 2.25
CA THR A 75 -14.19 -2.45 2.14
C THR A 75 -12.84 -2.91 2.69
N SER A 76 -12.80 -3.91 3.58
CA SER A 76 -11.53 -4.53 4.00
C SER A 76 -10.77 -5.19 2.84
N ASN A 77 -11.46 -5.74 1.84
CA ASN A 77 -10.83 -6.36 0.68
C ASN A 77 -10.08 -5.32 -0.16
N LEU A 78 -10.65 -4.13 -0.32
CA LEU A 78 -10.00 -2.98 -0.94
C LEU A 78 -8.69 -2.61 -0.23
N LEU A 79 -8.70 -2.59 1.10
CA LEU A 79 -7.52 -2.26 1.91
C LEU A 79 -6.43 -3.35 1.83
N LEU A 80 -6.83 -4.62 1.81
CA LEU A 80 -5.93 -5.74 1.61
C LEU A 80 -5.32 -5.73 0.20
N ALA A 81 -6.11 -5.40 -0.83
CA ALA A 81 -5.65 -5.24 -2.20
C ALA A 81 -4.64 -4.09 -2.30
N LEU A 82 -4.97 -2.90 -1.78
CA LEU A 82 -4.06 -1.76 -1.72
C LEU A 82 -2.74 -2.07 -0.98
N ASN A 83 -2.82 -2.86 0.09
CA ASN A 83 -1.61 -3.31 0.78
C ASN A 83 -0.79 -4.29 -0.06
N LEU A 84 -1.44 -5.23 -0.77
CA LEU A 84 -0.77 -6.17 -1.65
C LEU A 84 -0.01 -5.45 -2.78
N VAL A 85 -0.68 -4.51 -3.45
CA VAL A 85 -0.13 -3.77 -4.61
C VAL A 85 0.98 -2.80 -4.20
N SER A 86 0.96 -2.30 -2.97
CA SER A 86 1.89 -1.28 -2.48
C SER A 86 3.36 -1.67 -2.55
N SER A 87 3.64 -2.98 -2.49
CA SER A 87 4.99 -3.54 -2.58
C SER A 87 5.60 -3.39 -3.97
N ASP A 88 4.76 -3.30 -5.01
CA ASP A 88 5.17 -3.05 -6.38
C ASP A 88 3.96 -2.72 -7.28
N TRP A 89 3.75 -1.43 -7.50
CA TRP A 89 2.69 -0.89 -8.34
C TRP A 89 2.76 -1.35 -9.80
N SER A 90 3.94 -1.75 -10.27
CA SER A 90 4.11 -2.22 -11.65
C SER A 90 3.48 -3.60 -11.89
N ILE A 91 3.15 -4.35 -10.82
CA ILE A 91 2.53 -5.68 -10.94
C ILE A 91 1.09 -5.59 -11.45
N PHE A 92 0.37 -4.54 -11.07
CA PHE A 92 -0.95 -4.24 -11.60
C PHE A 92 -0.72 -3.56 -12.95
N LEU A 93 -0.30 -4.39 -13.90
CA LEU A 93 0.30 -4.06 -15.19
C LEU A 93 -0.65 -3.27 -16.11
N HIS A 94 -1.92 -3.13 -15.75
CA HIS A 94 -2.72 -2.03 -16.24
C HIS A 94 -2.77 -0.97 -15.14
N LEU A 95 -2.10 0.16 -15.37
CA LEU A 95 -2.18 1.35 -14.51
C LEU A 95 -3.62 1.67 -14.09
N ASN A 96 -4.60 1.24 -14.88
CA ASN A 96 -6.02 1.27 -14.60
C ASN A 96 -6.45 0.52 -13.33
N GLU A 97 -6.00 -0.72 -13.03
CA GLU A 97 -6.47 -1.40 -11.82
C GLU A 97 -5.90 -0.77 -10.56
N ALA A 98 -4.60 -0.42 -10.57
CA ALA A 98 -4.00 0.30 -9.46
C ALA A 98 -4.67 1.66 -9.23
N SER A 99 -4.97 2.41 -10.31
CA SER A 99 -5.72 3.66 -10.23
C SER A 99 -7.13 3.43 -9.71
N ALA A 100 -7.82 2.40 -10.20
CA ALA A 100 -9.18 2.06 -9.78
C ALA A 100 -9.26 1.71 -8.29
N LEU A 101 -8.27 1.02 -7.73
CA LEU A 101 -8.20 0.75 -6.30
C LEU A 101 -8.01 2.06 -5.50
N VAL A 102 -7.15 2.97 -5.96
CA VAL A 102 -6.93 4.26 -5.30
C VAL A 102 -8.18 5.16 -5.41
N GLU A 103 -8.82 5.19 -6.58
CA GLU A 103 -10.08 5.91 -6.84
C GLU A 103 -11.19 5.39 -5.94
N SER A 104 -11.40 4.07 -5.92
CA SER A 104 -12.40 3.44 -5.04
C SER A 104 -12.16 3.76 -3.57
N ALA A 105 -10.90 3.80 -3.13
CA ALA A 105 -10.56 4.17 -1.75
C ALA A 105 -10.78 5.65 -1.45
N ALA A 106 -10.57 6.53 -2.43
CA ALA A 106 -10.84 7.95 -2.31
C ALA A 106 -12.35 8.24 -2.23
N GLU A 107 -13.15 7.59 -3.07
CA GLU A 107 -14.61 7.68 -3.05
C GLU A 107 -15.22 7.18 -1.73
N ASN A 108 -14.61 6.15 -1.12
CA ASN A 108 -15.07 5.53 0.11
C ASN A 108 -14.21 5.89 1.33
N ILE A 109 -13.60 7.09 1.34
CA ILE A 109 -12.57 7.47 2.31
C ILE A 109 -13.05 7.41 3.77
N ASN A 110 -14.33 7.71 4.03
CA ASN A 110 -14.90 7.67 5.36
C ASN A 110 -15.01 6.22 5.87
N GLU A 111 -15.38 5.27 5.03
CA GLU A 111 -15.38 3.85 5.40
C GLU A 111 -13.96 3.33 5.56
N VAL A 112 -13.08 3.65 4.61
CA VAL A 112 -11.65 3.29 4.62
C VAL A 112 -11.00 3.67 5.94
N THR A 113 -11.20 4.90 6.41
CA THR A 113 -10.56 5.41 7.64
C THR A 113 -11.13 4.85 8.93
N THR A 114 -12.33 4.26 8.90
CA THR A 114 -12.94 3.57 10.06
C THR A 114 -12.57 2.10 10.15
N SER A 115 -12.09 1.51 9.06
CA SER A 115 -11.68 0.10 9.02
C SER A 115 -10.45 -0.16 9.87
N THR A 116 -10.42 -1.30 10.56
CA THR A 116 -9.24 -1.76 11.29
C THR A 116 -8.05 -2.04 10.37
N PHE A 117 -8.31 -2.39 9.11
CA PHE A 117 -7.30 -2.62 8.09
C PHE A 117 -6.66 -1.34 7.57
N PHE A 118 -7.21 -0.16 7.86
CA PHE A 118 -6.62 1.14 7.47
C PHE A 118 -5.16 1.27 7.88
N TYR A 119 -4.84 0.75 9.07
CA TYR A 119 -3.50 0.86 9.64
C TYR A 119 -2.47 -0.10 9.03
N ILE A 120 -2.89 -1.03 8.16
CA ILE A 120 -1.92 -1.87 7.44
C ILE A 120 -1.33 -1.15 6.24
N LEU A 121 -2.07 -0.19 5.67
CA LEU A 121 -1.68 0.51 4.44
C LEU A 121 -0.34 1.21 4.62
N PRO A 122 0.60 1.09 3.67
CA PRO A 122 1.84 1.88 3.72
C PRO A 122 1.60 3.38 3.52
N ALA A 123 2.55 4.19 3.99
CA ALA A 123 2.49 5.65 3.83
C ALA A 123 2.35 6.06 2.36
N SER A 124 3.04 5.38 1.43
CA SER A 124 2.95 5.64 0.00
C SER A 124 1.52 5.51 -0.56
N VAL A 125 0.75 4.51 -0.11
CA VAL A 125 -0.68 4.35 -0.49
C VAL A 125 -1.49 5.54 -0.01
N LEU A 126 -1.33 5.92 1.26
CA LEU A 126 -2.06 7.04 1.84
C LEU A 126 -1.74 8.36 1.11
N VAL A 127 -0.48 8.56 0.73
CA VAL A 127 -0.06 9.72 -0.07
C VAL A 127 -0.83 9.77 -1.38
N MET A 128 -0.94 8.64 -2.11
CA MET A 128 -1.69 8.63 -3.37
C MET A 128 -3.18 8.92 -3.19
N ILE A 129 -3.79 8.41 -2.11
CA ILE A 129 -5.21 8.69 -1.82
C ILE A 129 -5.39 10.18 -1.47
N TYR A 130 -4.62 10.69 -0.50
CA TYR A 130 -4.81 12.04 0.04
C TYR A 130 -4.23 13.16 -0.83
N SER A 131 -3.36 12.86 -1.80
CA SER A 131 -2.90 13.83 -2.80
C SER A 131 -3.99 14.23 -3.79
N ARG A 132 -5.06 13.44 -3.89
CA ARG A 132 -6.20 13.75 -4.76
C ARG A 132 -6.98 14.96 -4.23
N CYS A 133 -7.66 15.65 -5.15
CA CYS A 133 -8.46 16.84 -4.83
C CYS A 133 -9.96 16.54 -4.71
N ASP A 134 -10.40 15.34 -5.07
CA ASP A 134 -11.80 14.90 -5.09
C ASP A 134 -12.17 14.03 -3.88
N ILE A 135 -11.30 13.97 -2.87
CA ILE A 135 -11.56 13.24 -1.63
C ILE A 135 -12.59 13.97 -0.78
N ASP A 136 -13.53 13.22 -0.20
CA ASP A 136 -14.52 13.76 0.74
C ASP A 136 -13.90 13.98 2.13
N ILE A 137 -13.19 15.11 2.29
CA ILE A 137 -12.61 15.57 3.55
C ILE A 137 -13.03 17.01 3.78
N THR A 138 -13.50 17.31 5.00
CA THR A 138 -14.08 18.62 5.32
C THR A 138 -13.03 19.72 5.46
N SER A 139 -11.80 19.37 5.85
CA SER A 139 -10.72 20.34 6.11
C SER A 139 -9.33 19.70 6.18
N GLU A 140 -8.29 20.51 5.94
CA GLU A 140 -6.89 20.06 6.10
C GLU A 140 -6.52 19.71 7.54
N ILE A 141 -7.17 20.30 8.55
CA ILE A 141 -6.99 19.90 9.95
C ILE A 141 -7.56 18.50 10.21
N GLU A 142 -8.69 18.15 9.59
CA GLU A 142 -9.24 16.80 9.67
C GLU A 142 -8.27 15.78 9.07
N LEU A 143 -7.77 16.05 7.86
CA LEU A 143 -6.74 15.23 7.21
C LEU A 143 -5.53 15.03 8.12
N SER A 144 -4.97 16.14 8.64
CA SER A 144 -3.80 16.10 9.53
C SER A 144 -4.05 15.22 10.75
N GLN A 145 -5.22 15.29 11.36
CA GLN A 145 -5.59 14.45 12.51
C GLN A 145 -5.74 12.98 12.15
N ARG A 146 -6.26 12.65 10.96
CA ARG A 146 -6.34 11.27 10.46
C ARG A 146 -4.94 10.69 10.26
N LEU A 147 -4.02 11.46 9.66
CA LEU A 147 -2.62 11.07 9.45
C LEU A 147 -1.86 10.89 10.77
N ILE A 148 -2.02 11.80 11.72
CA ILE A 148 -1.43 11.67 13.07
C ILE A 148 -1.94 10.41 13.77
N ARG A 149 -3.25 10.11 13.70
CA ARG A 149 -3.82 8.89 14.27
C ARG A 149 -3.21 7.63 13.64
N TRP A 150 -2.98 7.65 12.32
CA TRP A 150 -2.32 6.56 11.63
C TRP A 150 -0.86 6.39 12.10
N LEU A 151 -0.10 7.49 12.18
CA LEU A 151 1.29 7.50 12.65
C LEU A 151 1.43 7.00 14.10
N LYS A 152 0.46 7.31 14.98
CA LYS A 152 0.46 6.86 16.39
C LYS A 152 0.06 5.40 16.59
N LYS A 153 -0.58 4.76 15.62
CA LYS A 153 -1.16 3.42 15.82
C LYS A 153 -0.10 2.33 15.95
N MET A 154 0.99 2.45 15.21
CA MET A 154 2.10 1.48 15.15
C MET A 154 3.43 2.22 15.06
N VAL A 155 4.54 1.53 15.30
CA VAL A 155 5.88 2.11 15.11
C VAL A 155 6.08 2.43 13.63
N ARG A 156 6.30 3.71 13.31
CA ARG A 156 6.54 4.23 11.95
C ARG A 156 7.88 4.95 11.88
N THR A 157 8.36 5.17 10.67
CA THR A 157 9.62 5.87 10.43
C THR A 157 9.41 7.38 10.30
N ASP A 158 10.47 8.15 10.51
CA ASP A 158 10.49 9.60 10.25
C ASP A 158 10.15 9.90 8.77
N SER A 159 10.60 9.04 7.85
CA SER A 159 10.30 9.14 6.42
C SER A 159 8.80 8.93 6.11
N ASP A 160 8.14 8.00 6.80
CA ASP A 160 6.68 7.83 6.69
C ASP A 160 5.95 9.11 7.12
N ALA A 161 6.41 9.75 8.20
CA ALA A 161 5.81 10.99 8.67
C ALA A 161 6.01 12.12 7.66
N GLU A 162 7.25 12.33 7.19
CA GLU A 162 7.60 13.37 6.23
C GLU A 162 6.77 13.28 4.93
N ILE A 163 6.69 12.09 4.34
CA ILE A 163 5.94 11.92 3.09
C ILE A 163 4.44 12.12 3.29
N LEU A 164 3.88 11.72 4.44
CA LEU A 164 2.46 11.94 4.73
C LEU A 164 2.14 13.41 4.98
N PHE A 165 2.98 14.11 5.74
CA PHE A 165 2.77 15.54 6.00
C PHE A 165 2.91 16.38 4.73
N SER A 166 3.66 15.91 3.72
CA SER A 166 3.76 16.57 2.41
C SER A 166 2.42 16.66 1.65
N CYS A 167 1.43 15.81 2.00
CA CYS A 167 0.10 15.84 1.40
C CYS A 167 -0.79 16.96 1.94
N ILE A 168 -0.43 17.55 3.09
CA ILE A 168 -1.24 18.57 3.76
C ILE A 168 -1.00 19.91 3.08
N ARG A 169 -2.08 20.52 2.64
CA ARG A 169 -2.05 21.82 1.97
C ARG A 169 -2.01 22.92 3.04
N THR A 170 -0.80 23.19 3.55
CA THR A 170 -0.54 24.14 4.64
C THR A 170 -1.14 25.55 4.48
N PRO A 171 -1.39 26.10 3.25
CA PRO A 171 -2.10 27.37 3.10
C PRO A 171 -3.54 27.37 3.63
N PHE A 172 -4.20 26.21 3.73
CA PHE A 172 -5.58 26.12 4.26
C PHE A 172 -5.62 25.85 5.77
N LEU A 173 -4.47 25.81 6.44
CA LEU A 173 -4.39 25.69 7.89
C LEU A 173 -4.23 27.07 8.53
N SER A 174 -5.12 27.40 9.47
CA SER A 174 -4.98 28.60 10.29
C SER A 174 -3.81 28.44 11.28
N SER A 175 -3.33 29.55 11.86
CA SER A 175 -2.30 29.51 12.90
C SER A 175 -2.70 28.62 14.09
N LYS A 176 -3.98 28.65 14.48
CA LYS A 176 -4.52 27.81 15.55
C LYS A 176 -4.53 26.33 15.17
N ASP A 177 -4.82 26.00 13.92
CA ASP A 177 -4.78 24.62 13.44
C ASP A 177 -3.36 24.07 13.46
N ARG A 178 -2.38 24.88 13.04
CA ARG A 178 -0.96 24.54 13.09
C ARG A 178 -0.49 24.27 14.52
N GLU A 179 -0.94 25.06 15.50
CA GLU A 179 -0.65 24.80 16.92
C GLU A 179 -1.25 23.47 17.39
N ILE A 180 -2.52 23.20 17.07
CA ILE A 180 -3.19 21.93 17.42
C ILE A 180 -2.46 20.74 16.80
N ILE A 181 -2.03 20.85 15.54
CA ILE A 181 -1.27 19.81 14.85
C ILE A 181 0.06 19.57 15.55
N ARG A 182 0.83 20.62 15.83
CA ARG A 182 2.11 20.54 16.53
C ARG A 182 1.98 19.85 17.89
N ASP A 183 0.98 20.24 18.69
CA ASP A 183 0.72 19.63 19.99
C ASP A 183 0.37 18.14 19.86
N LYS A 184 -0.42 17.78 18.84
CA LYS A 184 -0.78 16.38 18.56
C LYS A 184 0.38 15.58 17.97
N CYS A 185 1.37 16.21 17.35
CA CYS A 185 2.58 15.56 16.86
C CYS A 185 3.58 15.24 17.98
N ALA A 186 3.34 15.68 19.22
CA ALA A 186 4.16 15.30 20.36
C ALA A 186 4.26 13.76 20.49
N GLY A 187 5.50 13.26 20.48
CA GLY A 187 5.81 11.82 20.56
C GLY A 187 5.74 11.05 19.23
N LEU A 188 5.53 11.72 18.09
CA LEU A 188 5.66 11.11 16.77
C LEU A 188 7.15 10.95 16.36
N PRO A 189 7.44 10.05 15.39
CA PRO A 189 8.69 10.09 14.64
C PRO A 189 8.94 11.53 14.16
N ARG A 190 10.17 12.02 14.30
CA ARG A 190 10.51 13.40 13.96
C ARG A 190 10.42 13.54 12.44
N SER A 191 9.35 14.17 11.97
CA SER A 191 9.34 14.74 10.63
C SER A 191 10.49 15.75 10.57
N ALA A 192 11.31 15.68 9.53
CA ALA A 192 12.43 16.60 9.33
C ALA A 192 11.94 18.02 9.00
N GLU A 193 11.27 18.68 9.94
CA GLU A 193 11.14 20.14 9.91
C GLU A 193 12.41 20.74 10.49
N GLN A 194 13.28 21.12 9.54
CA GLN A 194 14.06 22.35 9.54
C GLN A 194 14.57 22.82 10.90
N ASP A 195 15.84 22.49 11.13
CA ASP A 195 16.71 23.15 12.08
C ASP A 195 16.59 24.69 11.92
N PRO A 196 16.10 25.45 12.91
CA PRO A 196 15.99 26.90 12.82
C PRO A 196 17.34 27.63 13.00
N SER A 197 18.46 26.96 12.72
CA SER A 197 19.81 27.45 13.01
C SER A 197 20.56 28.07 11.83
N HIS A 198 19.88 28.38 10.71
CA HIS A 198 20.47 29.12 9.59
C HIS A 198 19.61 30.33 9.14
N ASP A 199 19.31 31.23 10.07
CA ASP A 199 18.90 32.61 9.75
C ASP A 199 19.53 33.62 10.75
N GLN A 200 20.79 33.38 11.11
CA GLN A 200 21.66 34.42 11.66
C GLN A 200 22.99 34.37 10.94
N LEU A 201 23.12 35.19 9.90
CA LEU A 201 24.33 35.93 9.52
C LEU A 201 23.96 36.93 8.41
N GLY A 202 23.10 37.87 8.80
CA GLY A 202 23.02 39.18 8.18
C GLY A 202 23.71 40.18 9.11
N ASN A 203 24.99 40.46 8.82
CA ASN A 203 25.69 41.73 9.01
C ASN A 203 27.09 41.62 8.40
#